data_AF-A0A841DU55-F1
#
_entry.id   AF-A0A841DU55-F1
#
_cell.length_a   1.000
_cell.length_b   1.000
_cell.length_c   1.000
_cell.angle_alpha   90.00
_cell.angle_beta   90.00
_cell.angle_gamma   90.00
#
_symmetry.space_group_name_H-M   'P 1'
#
loop_
_entity.id
_entity.type
_entity.pdbx_description
1 polymer ?
#
loop_
_entity_poly.entity_id
_entity_poly.type
_entity_poly.pdbx_seq_one_letter_code
_entity_poly.pdbx_strand_id
1 'polypeptide(L)'
;MDETAFKALEIWVALGQAEELVAEATERSAGGEPAAGALRHVRYIISVLKAHQDASDTIPYSSQTFAAVQSAFNAMMGEIRNYNANANVGHLQNAANYVDGIQNAIGALPPVPKSSQATQAARTFLEYRELVDRSIVDLTTKISEEREKAVELHASDSEQAKALSDSLATLAIEVESLRTKISTDETRLDIALTQNNDAFTTKQTEREERYEKWLSDQSKALLSSAKPTMDKLQEIQGDADKQLDAVKVLRDDVEKVSGKAAAAVLARDYGSYATREWISGVLAYFLGFVLLVVVAVYLVRTVGRIDMNAKPSWQFVALKLGLTLTAATAAGVAFQFGSHALSRSNMNKRVELELRAVGPFLADVDDPEAVKAAKLAFMERMFGRAWEANGSAPQIKESKSGAPDSTLIAKIVEEVVRLRPGG
;
A
#
# COMPACT_ATOMS: atom_id res chain seq x y z
N MET A 1 -105.00 35.29 -61.81
CA MET A 1 -104.96 33.81 -61.99
C MET A 1 -106.37 33.24 -61.77
N ASP A 2 -106.73 32.07 -62.32
CA ASP A 2 -107.98 31.38 -61.92
C ASP A 2 -107.89 30.87 -60.47
N GLU A 3 -109.01 30.83 -59.74
CA GLU A 3 -109.05 30.48 -58.32
C GLU A 3 -108.55 29.06 -58.06
N THR A 4 -108.85 28.11 -58.97
CA THR A 4 -108.39 26.73 -58.89
C THR A 4 -106.88 26.64 -58.99
N ALA A 5 -106.29 27.38 -59.94
CA ALA A 5 -104.84 27.44 -60.13
C ALA A 5 -104.15 28.17 -58.96
N PHE A 6 -104.79 29.17 -58.38
CA PHE A 6 -104.28 29.88 -57.21
C PHE A 6 -104.23 28.99 -55.97
N LYS A 7 -105.31 28.25 -55.67
CA LYS A 7 -105.35 27.32 -54.52
C LYS A 7 -104.42 26.12 -54.68
N ALA A 8 -104.09 25.75 -55.92
CA ALA A 8 -103.16 24.66 -56.23
C ALA A 8 -101.67 25.05 -56.15
N LEU A 9 -101.33 26.30 -55.82
CA LEU A 9 -99.93 26.72 -55.69
C LEU A 9 -99.25 25.96 -54.55
N GLU A 10 -98.08 25.38 -54.82
CA GLU A 10 -97.29 24.60 -53.86
C GLU A 10 -96.87 25.39 -52.63
N ILE A 11 -96.80 26.72 -52.74
CA ILE A 11 -96.43 27.62 -51.65
C ILE A 11 -97.36 27.49 -50.43
N TRP A 12 -98.65 27.19 -50.65
CA TRP A 12 -99.61 27.06 -49.55
C TRP A 12 -99.33 25.83 -48.69
N VAL A 13 -98.88 24.73 -49.30
CA VAL A 13 -98.45 23.53 -48.57
C VAL A 13 -97.12 23.79 -47.86
N ALA A 14 -96.19 24.46 -48.54
CA ALA A 14 -94.88 24.81 -48.00
C ALA A 14 -94.98 25.72 -46.75
N LEU A 15 -95.96 26.63 -46.69
CA LEU A 15 -96.16 27.51 -45.53
C LEU A 15 -96.52 26.76 -44.24
N GLY A 16 -97.24 25.64 -44.33
CA GLY A 16 -97.53 24.80 -43.17
C GLY A 16 -96.28 24.13 -42.62
N GLN A 17 -95.43 23.60 -43.51
CA GLN A 17 -94.16 22.96 -43.14
C GLN A 17 -93.15 23.95 -42.57
N ALA A 18 -93.15 25.19 -43.08
CA ALA A 18 -92.24 26.22 -42.62
C ALA A 18 -92.49 26.62 -41.16
N GLU A 19 -93.75 26.64 -40.70
CA GLU A 19 -94.07 26.96 -39.30
C GLU A 19 -93.50 25.94 -38.32
N GLU A 20 -93.59 24.65 -38.65
CA GLU A 20 -93.04 23.57 -37.83
C GLU A 20 -91.52 23.66 -37.73
N LEU A 21 -90.84 23.87 -38.87
CA LEU A 21 -89.38 24.04 -38.92
C LEU A 21 -88.91 25.26 -38.13
N VAL A 22 -89.66 26.35 -38.19
CA VAL A 22 -89.35 27.59 -37.45
C VAL A 22 -89.62 27.42 -35.95
N ALA A 23 -90.64 26.67 -35.56
CA ALA A 23 -90.89 26.34 -34.16
C ALA A 23 -89.72 25.53 -33.58
N GLU A 24 -89.28 24.47 -34.27
CA GLU A 24 -88.12 23.66 -33.88
C GLU A 24 -86.84 24.50 -33.80
N ALA A 25 -86.60 25.36 -34.79
CA ALA A 25 -85.45 26.27 -34.79
C ALA A 25 -85.47 27.23 -33.60
N THR A 26 -86.67 27.69 -33.21
CA THR A 26 -86.85 28.60 -32.09
C THR A 26 -86.53 27.91 -30.77
N GLU A 27 -87.01 26.69 -30.56
CA GLU A 27 -86.70 25.90 -29.36
C GLU A 27 -85.20 25.61 -29.24
N ARG A 28 -84.55 25.27 -30.35
CA ARG A 28 -83.11 25.02 -30.39
C ARG A 28 -82.27 26.28 -30.14
N SER A 29 -82.82 27.46 -30.41
CA SER A 29 -82.12 28.75 -30.28
C SER A 29 -82.16 29.36 -28.88
N ALA A 30 -82.80 28.72 -27.90
CA ALA A 30 -83.07 29.25 -26.56
C ALA A 30 -81.82 29.87 -25.88
N GLY A 31 -81.61 31.18 -26.07
CA GLY A 31 -80.58 31.98 -25.42
C GLY A 31 -79.75 32.94 -26.30
N GLY A 32 -79.80 32.85 -27.64
CA GLY A 32 -78.98 33.71 -28.52
C GLY A 32 -79.74 34.89 -29.15
N GLU A 33 -79.45 36.14 -28.76
CA GLU A 33 -80.06 37.35 -29.36
C GLU A 33 -80.03 37.41 -30.91
N PRO A 34 -78.93 37.03 -31.61
CA PRO A 34 -78.88 37.09 -33.07
C PRO A 34 -79.86 36.11 -33.75
N ALA A 35 -80.04 34.92 -33.16
CA ALA A 35 -80.92 33.88 -33.68
C ALA A 35 -82.41 34.28 -33.54
N ALA A 36 -82.75 34.95 -32.44
CA ALA A 36 -84.10 35.44 -32.20
C ALA A 36 -84.54 36.56 -33.16
N GLY A 37 -83.61 37.37 -33.69
CA GLY A 37 -83.90 38.39 -34.70
C GLY A 37 -84.29 37.78 -36.05
N ALA A 38 -83.44 36.90 -36.58
CA ALA A 38 -83.66 36.26 -37.88
C ALA A 38 -84.94 35.41 -37.91
N LEU A 39 -85.17 34.60 -36.87
CA LEU A 39 -86.37 33.75 -36.78
C LEU A 39 -87.66 34.58 -36.66
N ARG A 40 -87.64 35.74 -35.99
CA ARG A 40 -88.80 36.66 -35.99
C ARG A 40 -89.11 37.18 -37.39
N HIS A 41 -88.10 37.51 -38.18
CA HIS A 41 -88.30 38.02 -39.53
C HIS A 41 -88.88 36.96 -40.47
N VAL A 42 -88.41 35.72 -40.35
CA VAL A 42 -88.98 34.54 -41.02
C VAL A 42 -90.46 34.34 -40.66
N ARG A 43 -90.80 34.33 -39.36
CA ARG A 43 -92.20 34.19 -38.91
C ARG A 43 -93.10 35.28 -39.47
N TYR A 44 -92.61 36.52 -39.47
CA TYR A 44 -93.35 37.64 -40.03
C TYR A 44 -93.67 37.42 -41.50
N ILE A 45 -92.69 37.07 -42.34
CA ILE A 45 -92.94 36.84 -43.78
C ILE A 45 -93.85 35.63 -44.05
N ILE A 46 -93.72 34.53 -43.29
CA ILE A 46 -94.66 33.40 -43.37
C ILE A 46 -96.09 33.88 -43.10
N SER A 47 -96.27 34.70 -42.06
CA SER A 47 -97.59 35.22 -41.69
C SER A 47 -98.16 36.19 -42.73
N VAL A 48 -97.33 37.00 -43.39
CA VAL A 48 -97.74 37.89 -44.50
C VAL A 48 -98.18 37.05 -45.71
N LEU A 49 -97.40 36.04 -46.10
CA LEU A 49 -97.76 35.15 -47.22
C LEU A 49 -99.06 34.41 -46.95
N LYS A 50 -99.29 33.90 -45.73
CA LYS A 50 -100.56 33.28 -45.35
C LYS A 50 -101.73 34.25 -45.47
N ALA A 51 -101.54 35.54 -45.23
CA ALA A 51 -102.62 36.51 -45.38
C ALA A 51 -103.08 36.66 -46.85
N HIS A 52 -102.23 36.34 -47.83
CA HIS A 52 -102.61 36.26 -49.24
C HIS A 52 -103.31 34.94 -49.61
N GLN A 53 -103.16 33.87 -48.83
CA GLN A 53 -103.80 32.58 -49.08
C GLN A 53 -105.34 32.69 -49.11
N ASP A 54 -105.89 33.61 -48.31
CA ASP A 54 -107.32 33.86 -48.17
C ASP A 54 -107.81 35.04 -49.02
N ALA A 55 -107.13 35.35 -50.13
CA ALA A 55 -107.50 36.47 -50.99
C ALA A 55 -108.90 36.30 -51.61
N SER A 56 -109.73 37.35 -51.49
CA SER A 56 -111.10 37.37 -52.03
C SER A 56 -111.17 37.54 -53.56
N ASP A 57 -110.10 38.03 -54.18
CA ASP A 57 -109.96 38.15 -55.64
C ASP A 57 -108.57 37.64 -56.05
N THR A 58 -108.55 36.61 -56.88
CA THR A 58 -107.33 35.92 -57.35
C THR A 58 -106.87 36.39 -58.73
N ILE A 59 -107.69 37.20 -59.44
CA ILE A 59 -107.39 37.74 -60.77
C ILE A 59 -106.08 38.55 -60.79
N PRO A 60 -105.82 39.49 -59.85
CA PRO A 60 -104.64 40.35 -59.91
C PRO A 60 -103.33 39.64 -59.53
N TYR A 61 -103.39 38.38 -59.12
CA TYR A 61 -102.22 37.58 -58.80
C TYR A 61 -101.58 36.97 -60.06
N SER A 62 -100.25 37.09 -60.14
CA SER A 62 -99.41 36.56 -61.23
C SER A 62 -98.72 35.26 -60.83
N SER A 63 -98.74 34.26 -61.71
CA SER A 63 -97.98 33.01 -61.54
C SER A 63 -96.48 33.24 -61.44
N GLN A 64 -95.96 34.20 -62.20
CA GLN A 64 -94.53 34.51 -62.22
C GLN A 64 -94.06 35.06 -60.87
N THR A 65 -94.88 35.90 -60.22
CA THR A 65 -94.56 36.46 -58.90
C THR A 65 -94.54 35.36 -57.84
N PHE A 66 -95.52 34.46 -57.85
CA PHE A 66 -95.52 33.32 -56.93
C PHE A 66 -94.40 32.31 -57.18
N ALA A 67 -93.97 32.11 -58.43
CA ALA A 67 -92.82 31.27 -58.72
C ALA A 67 -91.52 31.85 -58.11
N ALA A 68 -91.35 33.18 -58.19
CA ALA A 68 -90.23 33.87 -57.56
C ALA A 68 -90.28 33.77 -56.03
N VAL A 69 -91.45 34.00 -55.43
CA VAL A 69 -91.66 33.83 -53.98
C VAL A 69 -91.38 32.39 -53.56
N GLN A 70 -91.91 31.40 -54.27
CA GLN A 70 -91.74 29.97 -53.97
C GLN A 70 -90.27 29.55 -54.01
N SER A 71 -89.50 30.03 -54.99
CA SER A 71 -88.06 29.74 -55.09
C SER A 71 -87.30 30.27 -53.87
N ALA A 72 -87.53 31.52 -53.48
CA ALA A 72 -86.87 32.12 -52.33
C ALA A 72 -87.34 31.49 -51.00
N PHE A 73 -88.63 31.14 -50.92
CA PHE A 73 -89.22 30.45 -49.77
C PHE A 73 -88.63 29.05 -49.55
N ASN A 74 -88.43 28.28 -50.62
CA ASN A 74 -87.78 26.97 -50.54
C ASN A 74 -86.32 27.06 -50.10
N ALA A 75 -85.58 28.08 -50.59
CA ALA A 75 -84.22 28.34 -50.15
C ALA A 75 -84.15 28.71 -48.66
N MET A 76 -85.05 29.59 -48.21
CA MET A 76 -85.21 29.94 -46.79
C MET A 76 -85.49 28.69 -45.93
N MET A 77 -86.43 27.83 -46.32
CA MET A 77 -86.71 26.59 -45.60
C MET A 77 -85.50 25.63 -45.58
N GLY A 78 -84.72 25.58 -46.66
CA GLY A 78 -83.48 24.80 -46.72
C GLY A 78 -82.47 25.23 -45.65
N GLU A 79 -82.27 26.54 -45.49
CA GLU A 79 -81.38 27.07 -44.45
C GLU A 79 -81.90 26.79 -43.03
N ILE A 80 -83.21 26.89 -42.79
CA ILE A 80 -83.80 26.59 -41.48
C ILE A 80 -83.62 25.11 -41.12
N ARG A 81 -83.80 24.19 -42.08
CA ARG A 81 -83.51 22.75 -41.87
C ARG A 81 -82.04 22.52 -41.55
N ASN A 82 -81.13 23.21 -42.24
CA ASN A 82 -79.70 23.10 -41.98
C ASN A 82 -79.35 23.58 -40.56
N TYR A 83 -79.95 24.67 -40.11
CA TYR A 83 -79.82 25.12 -38.73
C TYR A 83 -80.34 24.07 -37.72
N ASN A 84 -81.52 23.50 -37.98
CA ASN A 84 -82.07 22.44 -37.12
C ASN A 84 -81.19 21.18 -37.13
N ALA A 85 -80.40 20.93 -38.18
CA ALA A 85 -79.46 19.82 -38.20
C ALA A 85 -78.21 20.08 -37.36
N ASN A 86 -77.58 21.27 -37.48
CA ASN A 86 -76.21 21.49 -37.01
C ASN A 86 -76.02 22.68 -36.04
N ALA A 87 -77.07 23.43 -35.69
CA ALA A 87 -77.04 24.61 -34.82
C ALA A 87 -76.13 25.76 -35.28
N ASN A 88 -75.72 25.81 -36.55
CA ASN A 88 -74.87 26.89 -37.06
C ASN A 88 -75.71 28.15 -37.36
N VAL A 89 -75.52 29.19 -36.55
CA VAL A 89 -76.22 30.49 -36.64
C VAL A 89 -76.07 31.17 -38.01
N GLY A 90 -75.01 30.88 -38.78
CA GLY A 90 -74.84 31.39 -40.14
C GLY A 90 -76.00 31.01 -41.07
N HIS A 91 -76.63 29.85 -40.86
CA HIS A 91 -77.82 29.44 -41.62
C HIS A 91 -79.03 30.33 -41.32
N LEU A 92 -79.19 30.82 -40.09
CA LEU A 92 -80.27 31.77 -39.76
C LEU A 92 -80.04 33.13 -40.43
N GLN A 93 -78.78 33.57 -40.54
CA GLN A 93 -78.42 34.77 -41.28
C GLN A 93 -78.77 34.64 -42.78
N ASN A 94 -78.44 33.49 -43.38
CA ASN A 94 -78.78 33.21 -44.78
C ASN A 94 -80.29 33.13 -45.00
N ALA A 95 -81.02 32.49 -44.07
CA ALA A 95 -82.48 32.48 -44.10
C ALA A 95 -83.05 33.90 -44.07
N ALA A 96 -82.51 34.79 -43.24
CA ALA A 96 -82.92 36.20 -43.20
C ALA A 96 -82.65 36.94 -44.53
N ASN A 97 -81.54 36.65 -45.22
CA ASN A 97 -81.28 37.23 -46.55
C ASN A 97 -82.32 36.76 -47.59
N TYR A 98 -82.78 35.50 -47.51
CA TYR A 98 -83.87 35.01 -48.37
C TYR A 98 -85.22 35.63 -48.00
N VAL A 99 -85.47 35.92 -46.72
CA VAL A 99 -86.65 36.67 -46.25
C VAL A 99 -86.71 38.05 -46.91
N ASP A 100 -85.59 38.78 -47.01
CA ASP A 100 -85.55 40.08 -47.70
C ASP A 100 -85.88 39.93 -49.20
N GLY A 101 -85.40 38.86 -49.84
CA GLY A 101 -85.75 38.52 -51.22
C GLY A 101 -87.24 38.24 -51.42
N ILE A 102 -87.85 37.52 -50.47
CA ILE A 102 -89.29 37.24 -50.44
C ILE A 102 -90.06 38.55 -50.24
N GLN A 103 -89.63 39.42 -49.31
CA GLN A 103 -90.28 40.70 -49.05
C GLN A 103 -90.31 41.60 -50.30
N ASN A 104 -89.21 41.65 -51.05
CA ASN A 104 -89.16 42.38 -52.32
C ASN A 104 -90.13 41.81 -53.36
N ALA A 105 -90.29 40.48 -53.43
CA ALA A 105 -91.24 39.83 -54.34
C ALA A 105 -92.71 40.01 -53.90
N ILE A 106 -92.98 40.03 -52.59
CA ILE A 106 -94.30 40.32 -52.02
C ILE A 106 -94.75 41.75 -52.32
N GLY A 107 -93.83 42.71 -52.44
CA GLY A 107 -94.17 44.08 -52.84
C GLY A 107 -94.87 44.20 -54.20
N ALA A 108 -94.77 43.18 -55.05
CA ALA A 108 -95.47 43.09 -56.34
C ALA A 108 -96.83 42.36 -56.24
N LEU A 109 -97.22 41.85 -55.07
CA LEU A 109 -98.51 41.22 -54.84
C LEU A 109 -99.60 42.27 -54.55
N PRO A 110 -100.86 41.98 -54.90
CA PRO A 110 -102.00 42.83 -54.55
C PRO A 110 -102.12 43.05 -53.03
N PRO A 111 -102.55 44.24 -52.58
CA PRO A 111 -102.65 44.54 -51.15
C PRO A 111 -103.65 43.61 -50.45
N VAL A 112 -103.27 43.15 -49.25
CA VAL A 112 -104.08 42.23 -48.45
C VAL A 112 -105.30 42.96 -47.83
N PRO A 113 -106.51 42.37 -47.80
CA PRO A 113 -107.69 42.97 -47.17
C PRO A 113 -107.48 43.34 -45.69
N LYS A 114 -108.05 44.46 -45.22
CA LYS A 114 -107.88 44.95 -43.83
C LYS A 114 -108.30 43.97 -42.74
N SER A 115 -109.20 43.02 -43.04
CA SER A 115 -109.67 41.99 -42.11
C SER A 115 -108.59 40.96 -41.75
N SER A 116 -107.64 40.67 -42.63
CA SER A 116 -106.59 39.67 -42.37
C SER A 116 -105.42 40.20 -41.53
N GLN A 117 -105.18 41.52 -41.54
CA GLN A 117 -104.15 42.16 -40.72
C GLN A 117 -104.43 42.05 -39.20
N ALA A 118 -105.70 42.15 -38.80
CA ALA A 118 -106.10 42.00 -37.40
C ALA A 118 -105.90 40.54 -36.90
N THR A 119 -106.21 39.56 -37.74
CA THR A 119 -106.01 38.14 -37.45
C THR A 119 -104.53 37.78 -37.30
N GLN A 120 -103.65 38.40 -38.11
CA GLN A 120 -102.20 38.22 -38.05
C GLN A 120 -101.59 38.76 -36.74
N ALA A 121 -102.01 39.96 -36.32
CA ALA A 121 -101.55 40.55 -35.06
C ALA A 121 -101.97 39.69 -33.85
N ALA A 122 -103.20 39.15 -33.88
CA ALA A 122 -103.70 38.26 -32.82
C ALA A 122 -102.91 36.95 -32.72
N ARG A 123 -102.55 36.32 -33.85
CA ARG A 123 -101.72 35.10 -33.87
C ARG A 123 -100.32 35.35 -33.31
N THR A 124 -99.67 36.42 -33.74
CA THR A 124 -98.31 36.79 -33.29
C THR A 124 -98.27 37.02 -31.77
N PHE A 125 -99.30 37.66 -31.21
CA PHE A 125 -99.40 37.88 -29.77
C PHE A 125 -99.54 36.58 -28.97
N LEU A 126 -100.34 35.63 -29.48
CA LEU A 126 -100.51 34.33 -28.82
C LEU A 126 -99.22 33.52 -28.82
N GLU A 127 -98.50 33.48 -29.95
CA GLU A 127 -97.20 32.81 -30.05
C GLU A 127 -96.15 33.43 -29.11
N TYR A 128 -96.12 34.77 -29.02
CA TYR A 128 -95.19 35.45 -28.12
C TYR A 128 -95.50 35.14 -26.65
N ARG A 129 -96.78 35.12 -26.28
CA ARG A 129 -97.20 34.77 -24.92
C ARG A 129 -96.76 33.36 -24.55
N GLU A 130 -96.99 32.39 -25.45
CA GLU A 130 -96.60 31.00 -25.23
C GLU A 130 -95.09 30.83 -25.10
N LEU A 131 -94.30 31.54 -25.90
CA LEU A 131 -92.83 31.53 -25.80
C LEU A 131 -92.35 32.10 -24.46
N VAL A 132 -92.94 33.19 -24.00
CA VAL A 132 -92.62 33.82 -22.71
C VAL A 132 -92.97 32.89 -21.56
N ASP A 133 -94.15 32.26 -21.58
CA ASP A 133 -94.57 31.32 -20.54
C ASP A 133 -93.62 30.12 -20.47
N ARG A 134 -93.23 29.54 -21.61
CA ARG A 134 -92.22 28.45 -21.65
C ARG A 134 -90.87 28.91 -21.14
N SER A 135 -90.42 30.12 -21.50
CA SER A 135 -89.14 30.65 -21.04
C SER A 135 -89.12 30.90 -19.53
N ILE A 136 -90.22 31.35 -18.94
CA ILE A 136 -90.34 31.53 -17.49
C ILE A 136 -90.22 30.18 -16.79
N VAL A 137 -90.91 29.15 -17.29
CA VAL A 137 -90.82 27.79 -16.73
C VAL A 137 -89.40 27.25 -16.84
N ASP A 138 -88.78 27.32 -18.02
CA ASP A 138 -87.42 26.83 -18.25
C ASP A 138 -86.38 27.54 -17.35
N LEU A 139 -86.44 28.86 -17.26
CA LEU A 139 -85.54 29.62 -16.38
C LEU A 139 -85.76 29.30 -14.91
N THR A 140 -87.01 29.10 -14.48
CA THR A 140 -87.33 28.75 -13.10
C THR A 140 -86.77 27.36 -12.75
N THR A 141 -86.90 26.40 -13.66
CA THR A 141 -86.32 25.05 -13.51
C THR A 141 -84.80 25.13 -13.42
N LYS A 142 -84.13 25.84 -14.34
CA LYS A 142 -82.67 26.01 -14.33
C LYS A 142 -82.16 26.66 -13.05
N ILE A 143 -82.86 27.69 -12.55
CA ILE A 143 -82.51 28.33 -11.27
C ILE A 143 -82.64 27.36 -10.10
N SER A 144 -83.65 26.49 -10.10
CA SER A 144 -83.83 25.47 -9.06
C SER A 144 -82.70 24.44 -9.09
N GLU A 145 -82.37 23.91 -10.27
CA GLU A 145 -81.30 22.92 -10.45
C GLU A 145 -79.93 23.48 -10.05
N GLU A 146 -79.61 24.71 -10.45
CA GLU A 146 -78.33 25.34 -10.09
C GLU A 146 -78.25 25.67 -8.59
N ARG A 147 -79.38 26.02 -7.96
CA ARG A 147 -79.42 26.18 -6.49
C ARG A 147 -79.17 24.86 -5.77
N GLU A 148 -79.75 23.77 -6.25
CA GLU A 148 -79.55 22.44 -5.65
C GLU A 148 -78.08 22.01 -5.77
N LYS A 149 -77.47 22.16 -6.95
CA LYS A 149 -76.03 21.92 -7.15
C LYS A 149 -75.16 22.79 -6.23
N ALA A 150 -75.49 24.07 -6.07
CA ALA A 150 -74.73 24.97 -5.20
C ALA A 150 -74.81 24.53 -3.72
N VAL A 151 -75.96 24.03 -3.28
CA VAL A 151 -76.13 23.48 -1.93
C VAL A 151 -75.31 22.20 -1.74
N GLU A 152 -75.33 21.29 -2.73
CA GLU A 152 -74.53 20.06 -2.69
C GLU A 152 -73.02 20.34 -2.68
N LEU A 153 -72.56 21.26 -3.54
CA LEU A 153 -71.16 21.71 -3.57
C LEU A 153 -70.74 22.30 -2.22
N HIS A 154 -71.56 23.19 -1.67
CA HIS A 154 -71.24 23.80 -0.37
C HIS A 154 -71.23 22.76 0.77
N ALA A 155 -72.12 21.76 0.72
CA ALA A 155 -72.10 20.66 1.69
C ALA A 155 -70.82 19.83 1.57
N SER A 156 -70.40 19.49 0.35
CA SER A 156 -69.16 18.75 0.08
C SER A 156 -67.92 19.53 0.50
N ASP A 157 -67.83 20.82 0.16
CA ASP A 157 -66.71 21.68 0.53
C ASP A 157 -66.59 21.83 2.06
N SER A 158 -67.73 21.95 2.75
CA SER A 158 -67.77 22.00 4.22
C SER A 158 -67.27 20.70 4.86
N GLU A 159 -67.65 19.55 4.29
CA GLU A 159 -67.18 18.24 4.76
C GLU A 159 -65.68 18.04 4.51
N GLN A 160 -65.19 18.43 3.33
CA GLN A 160 -63.76 18.39 3.00
C GLN A 160 -62.94 19.34 3.89
N ALA A 161 -63.43 20.55 4.14
CA ALA A 161 -62.78 21.50 5.04
C ALA A 161 -62.67 20.96 6.46
N LYS A 162 -63.73 20.30 6.95
CA LYS A 162 -63.71 19.63 8.25
C LYS A 162 -62.72 18.48 8.30
N ALA A 163 -62.73 17.60 7.30
CA ALA A 163 -61.78 16.49 7.21
C ALA A 163 -60.32 16.96 7.16
N LEU A 164 -60.05 18.03 6.43
CA LEU A 164 -58.72 18.64 6.37
C LEU A 164 -58.31 19.25 7.71
N SER A 165 -59.23 19.93 8.39
CA SER A 165 -59.01 20.48 9.73
C SER A 165 -58.68 19.39 10.75
N ASP A 166 -59.42 18.27 10.73
CA ASP A 166 -59.18 17.13 11.62
C ASP A 166 -57.84 16.45 11.34
N SER A 167 -57.46 16.33 10.05
CA SER A 167 -56.14 15.84 9.64
C SER A 167 -55.01 16.76 10.10
N LEU A 168 -55.18 18.09 10.00
CA LEU A 168 -54.20 19.07 10.48
C LEU A 168 -54.04 19.01 12.00
N ALA A 169 -55.12 18.85 12.75
CA ALA A 169 -55.07 18.70 14.20
C ALA A 169 -54.31 17.42 14.59
N THR A 170 -54.56 16.32 13.89
CA THR A 170 -53.85 15.04 14.12
C THR A 170 -52.35 15.18 13.82
N LEU A 171 -52.00 15.80 12.69
CA LEU A 171 -50.60 16.02 12.32
C LEU A 171 -49.88 16.94 13.31
N ALA A 172 -50.55 17.97 13.83
CA ALA A 172 -49.98 18.84 14.86
C ALA A 172 -49.64 18.08 16.15
N ILE A 173 -50.50 17.14 16.58
CA ILE A 173 -50.25 16.27 17.73
C ILE A 173 -49.04 15.35 17.46
N GLU A 174 -48.97 14.76 16.27
CA GLU A 174 -47.85 13.87 15.89
C GLU A 174 -46.51 14.62 15.85
N VAL A 175 -46.49 15.83 15.29
CA VAL A 175 -45.30 16.69 15.27
C VAL A 175 -44.82 17.01 16.69
N GLU A 176 -45.72 17.34 17.60
CA GLU A 176 -45.35 17.64 18.99
C GLU A 176 -44.85 16.38 19.74
N SER A 177 -45.46 15.23 19.46
CA SER A 177 -45.00 13.94 19.98
C SER A 177 -43.58 13.61 19.50
N LEU A 178 -43.31 13.80 18.20
CA LEU A 178 -41.98 13.59 17.62
C LEU A 178 -40.94 14.55 18.19
N ARG A 179 -41.28 15.83 18.37
CA ARG A 179 -40.40 16.81 19.02
C ARG A 179 -40.02 16.39 20.43
N THR A 180 -41.01 15.96 21.22
CA THR A 180 -40.79 15.48 22.58
C THR A 180 -39.87 14.25 22.60
N LYS A 181 -40.09 13.31 21.66
CA LYS A 181 -39.28 12.10 21.53
C LYS A 181 -37.83 12.42 21.15
N ILE A 182 -37.63 13.33 20.19
CA ILE A 182 -36.29 13.78 19.78
C ILE A 182 -35.55 14.41 20.95
N SER A 183 -36.17 15.34 21.67
CA SER A 183 -35.56 15.98 22.84
C SER A 183 -35.20 14.98 23.95
N THR A 184 -36.04 13.97 24.15
CA THR A 184 -35.76 12.87 25.11
C THR A 184 -34.57 12.02 24.65
N ASP A 185 -34.50 11.67 23.37
CA ASP A 185 -33.41 10.88 22.81
C ASP A 185 -32.09 11.65 22.80
N GLU A 186 -32.09 12.95 22.51
CA GLU A 186 -30.92 13.84 22.64
C GLU A 186 -30.37 13.81 24.07
N THR A 187 -31.24 14.01 25.07
CA THR A 187 -30.85 13.95 26.49
C THR A 187 -30.28 12.58 26.85
N ARG A 188 -30.89 11.49 26.38
CA ARG A 188 -30.43 10.13 26.63
C ARG A 188 -29.06 9.87 25.98
N LEU A 189 -28.83 10.37 24.77
CA LEU A 189 -27.57 10.25 24.06
C LEU A 189 -26.45 11.03 24.75
N ASP A 190 -26.72 12.26 25.20
CA ASP A 190 -25.74 13.06 25.94
C ASP A 190 -25.32 12.38 27.26
N ILE A 191 -26.28 11.83 28.00
CA ILE A 191 -25.99 11.05 29.21
C ILE A 191 -25.16 9.81 28.88
N ALA A 192 -25.55 9.04 27.86
CA ALA A 192 -24.84 7.82 27.48
C ALA A 192 -23.42 8.12 26.98
N LEU A 193 -23.23 9.19 26.22
CA LEU A 193 -21.93 9.61 25.72
C LEU A 193 -21.01 10.04 26.86
N THR A 194 -21.53 10.83 27.80
CA THR A 194 -20.80 11.26 28.99
C THR A 194 -20.39 10.06 29.85
N GLN A 195 -21.35 9.18 30.17
CA GLN A 195 -21.09 7.97 30.96
C GLN A 195 -20.08 7.03 30.30
N ASN A 196 -20.16 6.84 28.99
CA ASN A 196 -19.22 5.99 28.26
C ASN A 196 -17.82 6.62 28.22
N ASN A 197 -17.73 7.93 27.99
CA ASN A 197 -16.46 8.64 28.01
C ASN A 197 -15.78 8.61 29.39
N ASP A 198 -16.56 8.78 30.46
CA ASP A 198 -16.08 8.68 31.84
C ASP A 198 -15.62 7.25 32.16
N ALA A 199 -16.41 6.24 31.78
CA ALA A 199 -16.08 4.84 31.97
C ALA A 199 -14.82 4.45 31.18
N PHE A 200 -14.69 4.92 29.93
CA PHE A 200 -13.52 4.70 29.10
C PHE A 200 -12.28 5.32 29.72
N THR A 201 -12.36 6.60 30.10
CA THR A 201 -11.25 7.33 30.74
C THR A 201 -10.82 6.66 32.03
N THR A 202 -11.77 6.32 32.90
CA THR A 202 -11.51 5.58 34.15
C THR A 202 -10.80 4.26 33.89
N LYS A 203 -11.29 3.46 32.93
CA LYS A 203 -10.67 2.18 32.59
C LYS A 203 -9.32 2.33 31.93
N GLN A 204 -9.09 3.43 31.21
CA GLN A 204 -7.80 3.74 30.63
C GLN A 204 -6.78 4.10 31.70
N THR A 205 -7.13 4.97 32.64
CA THR A 205 -6.28 5.28 33.80
C THR A 205 -5.97 4.03 34.64
N GLU A 206 -6.97 3.20 34.95
CA GLU A 206 -6.75 1.93 35.65
C GLU A 206 -5.80 0.97 34.89
N ARG A 207 -5.78 1.01 33.55
CA ARG A 207 -4.87 0.20 32.74
C ARG A 207 -3.46 0.76 32.78
N GLU A 208 -3.31 2.07 32.67
CA GLU A 208 -2.02 2.76 32.76
C GLU A 208 -1.36 2.53 34.13
N GLU A 209 -2.08 2.73 35.23
CA GLU A 209 -1.57 2.49 36.58
C GLU A 209 -1.13 1.03 36.79
N ARG A 210 -1.93 0.07 36.31
CA ARG A 210 -1.57 -1.36 36.37
C ARG A 210 -0.33 -1.68 35.56
N TYR A 211 -0.20 -1.08 34.37
CA TYR A 211 0.94 -1.28 33.51
C TYR A 211 2.22 -0.70 34.12
N GLU A 212 2.16 0.51 34.66
CA GLU A 212 3.30 1.14 35.36
C GLU A 212 3.74 0.32 36.57
N LYS A 213 2.77 -0.15 37.37
CA LYS A 213 3.06 -1.03 38.51
C LYS A 213 3.71 -2.34 38.05
N TRP A 214 3.16 -2.99 37.02
CA TRP A 214 3.73 -4.20 36.45
C TRP A 214 5.16 -3.97 35.95
N LEU A 215 5.42 -2.87 35.25
CA LEU A 215 6.74 -2.51 34.74
C LEU A 215 7.76 -2.31 35.88
N SER A 216 7.34 -1.63 36.95
CA SER A 216 8.14 -1.45 38.17
C SER A 216 8.47 -2.77 38.84
N ASP A 217 7.48 -3.65 38.99
CA ASP A 217 7.63 -4.97 39.60
C ASP A 217 8.55 -5.87 38.76
N GLN A 218 8.41 -5.87 37.44
CA GLN A 218 9.31 -6.61 36.52
C GLN A 218 10.74 -6.07 36.58
N SER A 219 10.93 -4.75 36.60
CA SER A 219 12.25 -4.13 36.72
C SER A 219 12.94 -4.54 38.02
N LYS A 220 12.21 -4.52 39.14
CA LYS A 220 12.71 -5.00 40.44
C LYS A 220 13.04 -6.49 40.42
N ALA A 221 12.19 -7.33 39.83
CA ALA A 221 12.44 -8.76 39.72
C ALA A 221 13.67 -9.07 38.86
N LEU A 222 13.83 -8.36 37.73
CA LEU A 222 15.00 -8.47 36.87
C LEU A 222 16.27 -8.03 37.60
N LEU A 223 16.26 -6.88 38.28
CA LEU A 223 17.40 -6.42 39.07
C LEU A 223 17.75 -7.41 40.20
N SER A 224 16.75 -7.92 40.91
CA SER A 224 16.93 -8.90 42.00
C SER A 224 17.54 -10.22 41.50
N SER A 225 17.12 -10.69 40.32
CA SER A 225 17.64 -11.92 39.70
C SER A 225 19.00 -11.73 39.03
N ALA A 226 19.25 -10.59 38.41
CA ALA A 226 20.50 -10.29 37.70
C ALA A 226 21.63 -9.90 38.65
N LYS A 227 21.33 -9.20 39.76
CA LYS A 227 22.34 -8.69 40.70
C LYS A 227 23.26 -9.78 41.27
N PRO A 228 22.78 -10.93 41.76
CA PRO A 228 23.66 -11.99 42.26
C PRO A 228 24.60 -12.55 41.18
N THR A 229 24.13 -12.66 39.94
CA THR A 229 24.96 -13.09 38.81
C THR A 229 26.00 -12.03 38.47
N MET A 230 25.65 -10.74 38.48
CA MET A 230 26.62 -9.66 38.26
C MET A 230 27.65 -9.57 39.38
N ASP A 231 27.24 -9.69 40.64
CA ASP A 231 28.14 -9.68 41.79
C ASP A 231 29.11 -10.90 41.71
N LYS A 232 28.63 -12.09 41.32
CA LYS A 232 29.48 -13.28 41.06
C LYS A 232 30.42 -13.10 39.88
N LEU A 233 29.98 -12.48 38.78
CA LEU A 233 30.83 -12.21 37.63
C LEU A 233 31.96 -11.24 37.99
N GLN A 234 31.68 -10.22 38.80
CA GLN A 234 32.70 -9.32 39.33
C GLN A 234 33.69 -10.04 40.25
N GLU A 235 33.22 -10.94 41.10
CA GLU A 235 34.08 -11.78 41.95
C GLU A 235 34.98 -12.70 41.10
N ILE A 236 34.41 -13.41 40.13
CA ILE A 236 35.16 -14.28 39.20
C ILE A 236 36.18 -13.47 38.42
N GLN A 237 35.82 -12.28 37.96
CA GLN A 237 36.75 -11.39 37.25
C GLN A 237 37.94 -11.01 38.15
N GLY A 238 37.67 -10.60 39.40
CA GLY A 238 38.72 -10.26 40.35
C GLY A 238 39.64 -11.44 40.70
N ASP A 239 39.08 -12.65 40.80
CA ASP A 239 39.87 -13.86 41.04
C ASP A 239 40.65 -14.32 39.80
N ALA A 240 40.09 -14.18 38.61
CA ALA A 240 40.78 -14.44 37.35
C ALA A 240 41.99 -13.49 37.18
N ASP A 241 41.84 -12.21 37.53
CA ASP A 241 42.93 -11.24 37.50
C ASP A 241 44.06 -11.62 38.48
N LYS A 242 43.72 -12.04 39.71
CA LYS A 242 44.72 -12.55 40.68
C LYS A 242 45.44 -13.80 40.17
N GLN A 243 44.70 -14.75 39.59
CA GLN A 243 45.30 -15.97 39.04
C GLN A 243 46.22 -15.65 37.85
N LEU A 244 45.81 -14.73 36.99
CA LEU A 244 46.63 -14.27 35.87
C LEU A 244 47.94 -13.65 36.37
N ASP A 245 47.89 -12.81 37.40
CA ASP A 245 49.09 -12.21 37.98
C ASP A 245 49.98 -13.24 38.67
N ALA A 246 49.40 -14.21 39.38
CA ALA A 246 50.16 -15.32 39.96
C ALA A 246 50.87 -16.16 38.88
N VAL A 247 50.20 -16.41 37.74
CA VAL A 247 50.80 -17.11 36.59
C VAL A 247 51.94 -16.29 35.97
N LYS A 248 51.81 -14.97 35.85
CA LYS A 248 52.90 -14.10 35.36
C LYS A 248 54.12 -14.15 36.28
N VAL A 249 53.91 -14.05 37.60
CA VAL A 249 55.00 -14.16 38.58
C VAL A 249 55.68 -15.53 38.49
N LEU A 250 54.90 -16.61 38.44
CA LEU A 250 55.44 -17.97 38.31
C LEU A 250 56.23 -18.14 37.00
N ARG A 251 55.74 -17.58 35.89
CA ARG A 251 56.46 -17.58 34.61
C ARG A 251 57.83 -16.90 34.75
N ASP A 252 57.87 -15.71 35.34
CA ASP A 252 59.10 -14.93 35.50
C ASP A 252 60.11 -15.63 36.44
N ASP A 253 59.62 -16.29 37.49
CA ASP A 253 60.46 -17.09 38.40
C ASP A 253 61.01 -18.35 37.72
N VAL A 254 60.19 -19.06 36.95
CA VAL A 254 60.63 -20.21 36.14
C VAL A 254 61.65 -19.80 35.09
N GLU A 255 61.47 -18.65 34.43
CA GLU A 255 62.44 -18.11 33.47
C GLU A 255 63.79 -17.81 34.14
N LYS A 256 63.78 -17.17 35.32
CA LYS A 256 65.01 -16.88 36.08
C LYS A 256 65.71 -18.15 36.56
N VAL A 257 64.97 -19.13 37.09
CA VAL A 257 65.55 -20.38 37.64
C VAL A 257 66.06 -21.28 36.52
N SER A 258 65.30 -21.46 35.44
CA SER A 258 65.73 -22.28 34.29
C SER A 258 66.96 -21.70 33.60
N GLY A 259 67.04 -20.36 33.44
CA GLY A 259 68.22 -19.69 32.90
C GLY A 259 69.48 -19.89 33.76
N LYS A 260 69.36 -19.80 35.09
CA LYS A 260 70.49 -20.03 36.01
C LYS A 260 70.90 -21.51 36.08
N ALA A 261 69.93 -22.43 36.10
CA ALA A 261 70.19 -23.87 36.17
C ALA A 261 70.88 -24.39 34.90
N ALA A 262 70.40 -24.00 33.71
CA ALA A 262 71.00 -24.40 32.44
C ALA A 262 72.46 -23.93 32.30
N ALA A 263 72.74 -22.67 32.67
CA ALA A 263 74.10 -22.13 32.64
C ALA A 263 75.03 -22.85 33.64
N ALA A 264 74.54 -23.18 34.83
CA ALA A 264 75.33 -23.87 35.85
C ALA A 264 75.65 -25.32 35.47
N VAL A 265 74.68 -26.06 34.88
CA VAL A 265 74.90 -27.43 34.41
C VAL A 265 75.91 -27.46 33.26
N LEU A 266 75.76 -26.59 32.26
CA LEU A 266 76.70 -26.50 31.14
C LEU A 266 78.11 -26.13 31.61
N ALA A 267 78.26 -25.13 32.49
CA ALA A 267 79.56 -24.75 33.02
C ALA A 267 80.24 -25.92 33.79
N ARG A 268 79.47 -26.71 34.55
CA ARG A 268 80.00 -27.87 35.27
C ARG A 268 80.55 -28.93 34.31
N ASP A 269 79.80 -29.25 33.26
CA ASP A 269 80.17 -30.29 32.30
C ASP A 269 81.43 -29.88 31.52
N TYR A 270 81.49 -28.63 31.01
CA TYR A 270 82.70 -28.11 30.34
C TYR A 270 83.94 -28.11 31.26
N GLY A 271 83.78 -27.81 32.55
CA GLY A 271 84.88 -27.87 33.51
C GLY A 271 85.39 -29.29 33.78
N SER A 272 84.48 -30.27 33.81
CA SER A 272 84.85 -31.68 33.91
C SER A 272 85.61 -32.18 32.68
N TYR A 273 85.12 -31.84 31.47
CA TYR A 273 85.80 -32.16 30.21
C TYR A 273 87.18 -31.52 30.12
N ALA A 274 87.32 -30.25 30.47
CA ALA A 274 88.60 -29.54 30.48
C ALA A 274 89.63 -30.23 31.39
N THR A 275 89.21 -30.64 32.59
CA THR A 275 90.11 -31.29 33.56
C THR A 275 90.58 -32.66 33.07
N ARG A 276 89.67 -33.45 32.49
CA ARG A 276 90.00 -34.77 31.94
C ARG A 276 90.96 -34.67 30.76
N GLU A 277 90.73 -33.72 29.86
CA GLU A 277 91.62 -33.47 28.71
C GLU A 277 93.00 -32.98 29.15
N TRP A 278 93.07 -32.12 30.17
CA TRP A 278 94.34 -31.67 30.74
C TRP A 278 95.16 -32.85 31.27
N ILE A 279 94.55 -33.73 32.07
CA ILE A 279 95.20 -34.93 32.60
C ILE A 279 95.70 -35.82 31.46
N SER A 280 94.86 -36.06 30.45
CA SER A 280 95.25 -36.88 29.29
C SER A 280 96.41 -36.27 28.50
N GLY A 281 96.44 -34.94 28.37
CA GLY A 281 97.51 -34.22 27.67
C GLY A 281 98.84 -34.30 28.40
N VAL A 282 98.83 -34.05 29.72
CA VAL A 282 100.02 -34.19 30.58
C VAL A 282 100.54 -35.62 30.56
N LEU A 283 99.64 -36.62 30.62
CA LEU A 283 100.02 -38.02 30.57
C LEU A 283 100.65 -38.41 29.21
N ALA A 284 100.12 -37.90 28.10
CA ALA A 284 100.69 -38.12 26.77
C ALA A 284 102.09 -37.47 26.61
N TYR A 285 102.29 -36.26 27.14
CA TYR A 285 103.62 -35.64 27.22
C TYR A 285 104.59 -36.47 28.06
N PHE A 286 104.14 -36.95 29.22
CA PHE A 286 104.96 -37.79 30.07
C PHE A 286 105.36 -39.09 29.35
N LEU A 287 104.43 -39.75 28.66
CA LEU A 287 104.68 -40.98 27.91
C LEU A 287 105.68 -40.75 26.75
N GLY A 288 105.50 -39.67 25.99
CA GLY A 288 106.40 -39.29 24.90
C GLY A 288 107.82 -39.00 25.40
N PHE A 289 107.94 -38.32 26.54
CA PHE A 289 109.24 -38.05 27.18
C PHE A 289 109.92 -39.34 27.64
N VAL A 290 109.21 -40.22 28.34
CA VAL A 290 109.75 -41.51 28.80
C VAL A 290 110.25 -42.34 27.62
N LEU A 291 109.52 -42.37 26.50
CA LEU A 291 109.90 -43.14 25.31
C LEU A 291 111.22 -42.63 24.69
N LEU A 292 111.40 -41.31 24.61
CA LEU A 292 112.68 -40.72 24.16
C LEU A 292 113.82 -41.00 25.14
N VAL A 293 113.59 -40.93 26.45
CA VAL A 293 114.61 -41.24 27.46
C VAL A 293 115.06 -42.69 27.34
N VAL A 294 114.13 -43.64 27.18
CA VAL A 294 114.47 -45.07 27.01
C VAL A 294 115.35 -45.28 25.77
N VAL A 295 115.00 -44.65 24.65
CA VAL A 295 115.79 -44.74 23.41
C VAL A 295 117.16 -44.08 23.55
N ALA A 296 117.23 -42.91 24.19
CA ALA A 296 118.49 -42.22 24.46
C ALA A 296 119.43 -43.05 25.34
N VAL A 297 118.91 -43.63 26.44
CA VAL A 297 119.67 -44.53 27.32
C VAL A 297 120.16 -45.77 26.56
N TYR A 298 119.31 -46.36 25.72
CA TYR A 298 119.67 -47.51 24.88
C TYR A 298 120.79 -47.17 23.88
N LEU A 299 120.72 -45.99 23.24
CA LEU A 299 121.75 -45.51 22.33
C LEU A 299 123.09 -45.28 23.04
N VAL A 300 123.09 -44.56 24.17
CA VAL A 300 124.31 -44.30 24.95
C VAL A 300 124.97 -45.60 25.41
N ARG A 301 124.18 -46.54 25.93
CA ARG A 301 124.69 -47.84 26.41
C ARG A 301 125.28 -48.69 25.28
N THR A 302 124.76 -48.57 24.05
CA THR A 302 125.27 -49.34 22.91
C THR A 302 126.43 -48.67 22.18
N VAL A 303 126.56 -47.33 22.19
CA VAL A 303 127.73 -46.65 21.62
C VAL A 303 128.98 -46.86 22.49
N GLY A 304 128.83 -46.91 23.81
CA GLY A 304 129.95 -47.16 24.74
C GLY A 304 130.56 -48.57 24.69
N ARG A 305 130.10 -49.47 23.80
CA ARG A 305 130.60 -50.85 23.64
C ARG A 305 131.24 -51.14 22.29
N ILE A 306 131.53 -50.10 21.49
CA ILE A 306 132.07 -50.27 20.13
C ILE A 306 133.60 -50.08 20.18
N ASP A 307 134.34 -51.17 19.96
CA ASP A 307 135.81 -51.16 19.82
C ASP A 307 136.24 -50.46 18.51
N MET A 308 137.25 -49.59 18.60
CA MET A 308 137.72 -48.70 17.51
C MET A 308 138.24 -49.43 16.24
N ASN A 309 138.36 -50.75 16.25
CA ASN A 309 138.86 -51.56 15.13
C ASN A 309 137.84 -52.57 14.54
N ALA A 310 136.55 -52.48 14.89
CA ALA A 310 135.51 -53.35 14.34
C ALA A 310 134.82 -52.74 13.10
N LYS A 311 134.77 -53.48 11.97
CA LYS A 311 134.02 -53.06 10.77
C LYS A 311 132.53 -52.96 11.10
N PRO A 312 131.88 -51.79 10.97
CA PRO A 312 130.48 -51.64 11.34
C PRO A 312 129.57 -52.43 10.39
N SER A 313 128.78 -53.36 10.95
CA SER A 313 127.74 -54.06 10.19
C SER A 313 126.61 -53.08 9.87
N TRP A 314 126.36 -52.85 8.58
CA TRP A 314 125.30 -51.94 8.10
C TRP A 314 123.90 -52.34 8.61
N GLN A 315 123.68 -53.64 8.85
CA GLN A 315 122.43 -54.15 9.43
C GLN A 315 122.18 -53.59 10.84
N PHE A 316 123.23 -53.42 11.64
CA PHE A 316 123.12 -52.89 13.01
C PHE A 316 122.83 -51.38 13.01
N VAL A 317 123.39 -50.64 12.07
CA VAL A 317 123.12 -49.21 11.88
C VAL A 317 121.69 -48.99 11.39
N ALA A 318 121.23 -49.77 10.40
CA ALA A 318 119.87 -49.69 9.88
C ALA A 318 118.80 -50.01 10.93
N LEU A 319 119.01 -51.03 11.76
CA LEU A 319 118.07 -51.39 12.83
C LEU A 319 118.00 -50.29 13.91
N LYS A 320 119.13 -49.67 14.27
CA LYS A 320 119.14 -48.54 15.20
C LYS A 320 118.46 -47.31 14.63
N LEU A 321 118.77 -46.94 13.39
CA LEU A 321 118.10 -45.82 12.72
C LEU A 321 116.60 -46.05 12.61
N GLY A 322 116.18 -47.27 12.25
CA GLY A 322 114.78 -47.67 12.22
C GLY A 322 114.10 -47.58 13.58
N LEU A 323 114.74 -48.07 14.64
CA LEU A 323 114.22 -48.00 16.01
C LEU A 323 114.14 -46.55 16.52
N THR A 324 115.16 -45.73 16.27
CA THR A 324 115.16 -44.32 16.67
C THR A 324 114.14 -43.51 15.90
N LEU A 325 113.98 -43.78 14.60
CA LEU A 325 113.00 -43.12 13.77
C LEU A 325 111.58 -43.49 14.25
N THR A 326 111.32 -44.78 14.46
CA THR A 326 110.01 -45.25 14.97
C THR A 326 109.71 -44.66 16.35
N ALA A 327 110.70 -44.62 17.24
CA ALA A 327 110.54 -44.04 18.57
C ALA A 327 110.34 -42.52 18.53
N ALA A 328 111.10 -41.80 17.69
CA ALA A 328 110.92 -40.36 17.50
C ALA A 328 109.55 -40.04 16.91
N THR A 329 109.07 -40.84 15.95
CA THR A 329 107.72 -40.71 15.40
C THR A 329 106.66 -40.98 16.46
N ALA A 330 106.79 -42.06 17.24
CA ALA A 330 105.86 -42.39 18.32
C ALA A 330 105.80 -41.31 19.41
N ALA A 331 106.96 -40.78 19.82
CA ALA A 331 107.04 -39.66 20.75
C ALA A 331 106.45 -38.37 20.16
N GLY A 332 106.70 -38.10 18.88
CA GLY A 332 106.09 -36.99 18.16
C GLY A 332 104.57 -37.05 18.14
N VAL A 333 103.99 -38.22 17.88
CA VAL A 333 102.54 -38.44 17.94
C VAL A 333 102.02 -38.24 19.37
N ALA A 334 102.72 -38.74 20.39
CA ALA A 334 102.33 -38.55 21.79
C ALA A 334 102.35 -37.07 22.19
N PHE A 335 103.36 -36.30 21.78
CA PHE A 335 103.42 -34.86 22.00
C PHE A 335 102.37 -34.08 21.21
N GLN A 336 102.10 -34.47 19.98
CA GLN A 336 101.05 -33.87 19.17
C GLN A 336 99.68 -34.12 19.80
N PHE A 337 99.42 -35.34 20.26
CA PHE A 337 98.19 -35.67 21.00
C PHE A 337 98.10 -34.88 22.31
N GLY A 338 99.22 -34.79 23.06
CA GLY A 338 99.30 -33.99 24.28
C GLY A 338 99.00 -32.52 24.06
N SER A 339 99.58 -31.94 23.00
CA SER A 339 99.35 -30.54 22.61
C SER A 339 97.90 -30.27 22.23
N HIS A 340 97.28 -31.15 21.44
CA HIS A 340 95.87 -31.04 21.09
C HIS A 340 94.96 -31.18 22.32
N ALA A 341 95.25 -32.12 23.22
CA ALA A 341 94.48 -32.31 24.44
C ALA A 341 94.58 -31.09 25.38
N LEU A 342 95.76 -30.49 25.54
CA LEU A 342 95.92 -29.26 26.33
C LEU A 342 95.24 -28.05 25.67
N SER A 343 95.32 -27.93 24.35
CA SER A 343 94.64 -26.86 23.61
C SER A 343 93.12 -26.94 23.79
N ARG A 344 92.55 -28.15 23.66
CA ARG A 344 91.12 -28.41 23.90
C ARG A 344 90.72 -28.15 25.35
N SER A 345 91.56 -28.54 26.31
CA SER A 345 91.34 -28.25 27.73
C SER A 345 91.27 -26.75 28.01
N ASN A 346 92.20 -25.96 27.48
CA ASN A 346 92.20 -24.50 27.66
C ASN A 346 90.97 -23.86 27.02
N MET A 347 90.55 -24.34 25.85
CA MET A 347 89.32 -23.87 25.19
C MET A 347 88.08 -24.19 26.03
N ASN A 348 87.96 -25.42 26.53
CA ASN A 348 86.85 -25.85 27.37
C ASN A 348 86.84 -25.12 28.73
N LYS A 349 88.02 -24.84 29.32
CA LYS A 349 88.14 -24.07 30.56
C LYS A 349 87.73 -22.62 30.36
N ARG A 350 88.08 -22.02 29.22
CA ARG A 350 87.63 -20.69 28.85
C ARG A 350 86.12 -20.65 28.69
N VAL A 351 85.52 -21.65 28.04
CA VAL A 351 84.06 -21.78 27.91
C VAL A 351 83.37 -21.91 29.27
N GLU A 352 83.91 -22.72 30.19
CA GLU A 352 83.40 -22.82 31.57
C GLU A 352 83.41 -21.45 32.26
N LEU A 353 84.54 -20.73 32.20
CA LEU A 353 84.68 -19.43 32.86
C LEU A 353 83.76 -18.38 32.25
N GLU A 354 83.65 -18.35 30.92
CA GLU A 354 82.74 -17.45 30.22
C GLU A 354 81.27 -17.76 30.57
N LEU A 355 80.84 -19.03 30.57
CA LEU A 355 79.47 -19.43 30.97
C LEU A 355 79.15 -19.08 32.44
N ARG A 356 80.13 -19.25 33.35
CA ARG A 356 79.97 -18.90 34.77
C ARG A 356 79.96 -17.38 34.98
N ALA A 357 80.67 -16.62 34.16
CA ALA A 357 80.79 -15.16 34.27
C ALA A 357 79.62 -14.40 33.63
N VAL A 358 79.03 -14.89 32.54
CA VAL A 358 77.93 -14.20 31.83
C VAL A 358 76.73 -13.92 32.74
N GLY A 359 76.39 -14.81 33.67
CA GLY A 359 75.30 -14.61 34.62
C GLY A 359 75.51 -13.39 35.53
N PRO A 360 76.60 -13.35 36.32
CA PRO A 360 76.95 -12.20 37.15
C PRO A 360 77.20 -10.90 36.37
N PHE A 361 77.84 -10.96 35.19
CA PHE A 361 78.15 -9.75 34.41
C PHE A 361 76.91 -9.04 33.83
N LEU A 362 75.83 -9.78 33.59
CA LEU A 362 74.57 -9.24 33.09
C LEU A 362 73.55 -8.99 34.20
N ALA A 363 73.91 -9.20 35.47
CA ALA A 363 72.98 -9.06 36.59
C ALA A 363 72.66 -7.59 36.93
N ASP A 364 73.58 -6.66 36.65
CA ASP A 364 73.48 -5.23 36.97
C ASP A 364 73.11 -4.36 35.74
N VAL A 365 72.61 -4.96 34.65
CA VAL A 365 72.18 -4.23 33.45
C VAL A 365 70.67 -4.02 33.48
N ASP A 366 70.23 -2.77 33.60
CA ASP A 366 68.82 -2.40 33.77
C ASP A 366 67.95 -2.56 32.50
N ASP A 367 68.57 -2.69 31.33
CA ASP A 367 67.88 -2.88 30.05
C ASP A 367 67.67 -4.38 29.73
N PRO A 368 66.41 -4.89 29.77
CA PRO A 368 66.12 -6.29 29.52
C PRO A 368 66.40 -6.72 28.07
N GLU A 369 66.23 -5.81 27.10
CA GLU A 369 66.47 -6.12 25.69
C GLU A 369 67.96 -6.23 25.39
N ALA A 370 68.78 -5.33 25.96
CA ALA A 370 70.23 -5.42 25.87
C ALA A 370 70.79 -6.69 26.52
N VAL A 371 70.24 -7.11 27.67
CA VAL A 371 70.62 -8.38 28.32
C VAL A 371 70.29 -9.58 27.43
N LYS A 372 69.12 -9.58 26.78
CA LYS A 372 68.71 -10.66 25.87
C LYS A 372 69.58 -10.70 24.61
N ALA A 373 69.86 -9.54 24.01
CA ALA A 373 70.75 -9.41 22.86
C ALA A 373 72.18 -9.87 23.19
N ALA A 374 72.71 -9.51 24.36
CA ALA A 374 74.03 -9.94 24.81
C ALA A 374 74.11 -11.47 25.02
N LYS A 375 73.06 -12.08 25.60
CA LYS A 375 72.97 -13.55 25.73
C LYS A 375 72.90 -14.25 24.36
N LEU A 376 72.15 -13.70 23.41
CA LEU A 376 72.06 -14.21 22.03
C LEU A 376 73.41 -14.14 21.32
N ALA A 377 74.07 -12.97 21.33
CA ALA A 377 75.38 -12.78 20.73
C ALA A 377 76.45 -13.69 21.37
N PHE A 378 76.37 -13.91 22.69
CA PHE A 378 77.21 -14.87 23.38
C PHE A 378 76.97 -16.31 22.90
N MET A 379 75.71 -16.75 22.81
CA MET A 379 75.36 -18.07 22.31
C MET A 379 75.80 -18.29 20.87
N GLU A 380 75.59 -17.32 19.98
CA GLU A 380 76.04 -17.39 18.58
C GLU A 380 77.57 -17.49 18.49
N ARG A 381 78.32 -16.73 19.31
CA ARG A 381 79.78 -16.82 19.33
C ARG A 381 80.28 -18.20 19.80
N MET A 382 79.60 -18.78 20.79
CA MET A 382 80.04 -20.01 21.45
C MET A 382 79.62 -21.28 20.71
N PHE A 383 78.44 -21.29 20.10
CA PHE A 383 77.84 -22.46 19.45
C PHE A 383 77.72 -22.31 17.93
N GLY A 384 77.74 -21.09 17.38
CA GLY A 384 77.56 -20.84 15.94
C GLY A 384 78.71 -21.32 15.06
N ARG A 385 79.93 -21.47 15.59
CA ARG A 385 81.09 -21.96 14.82
C ARG A 385 81.08 -23.48 14.57
N ALA A 386 80.18 -24.23 15.18
CA ALA A 386 80.00 -25.66 14.88
C ALA A 386 79.16 -25.91 13.62
N TRP A 387 78.42 -24.90 13.13
CA TRP A 387 77.51 -25.04 11.98
C TRP A 387 78.11 -24.52 10.66
N GLU A 388 79.06 -23.59 10.69
CA GLU A 388 79.63 -22.99 9.45
C GLU A 388 80.80 -23.77 8.83
N ALA A 389 81.24 -24.88 9.41
CA ALA A 389 82.40 -25.64 8.91
C ALA A 389 82.08 -26.66 7.81
N ASN A 390 80.84 -26.72 7.28
CA ASN A 390 80.49 -27.56 6.13
C ASN A 390 79.39 -26.91 5.28
N GLY A 391 79.77 -26.08 4.31
CA GLY A 391 78.90 -25.72 3.19
C GLY A 391 79.03 -24.27 2.71
N SER A 392 79.80 -24.07 1.65
CA SER A 392 80.04 -22.82 0.94
C SER A 392 78.78 -22.06 0.50
N ALA A 393 78.84 -20.72 0.56
CA ALA A 393 77.89 -19.82 -0.09
C ALA A 393 77.96 -19.90 -1.63
N PRO A 394 76.84 -19.62 -2.31
CA PRO A 394 76.91 -18.71 -3.45
C PRO A 394 75.78 -17.66 -3.48
N GLN A 395 76.13 -16.45 -3.91
CA GLN A 395 75.20 -15.36 -4.22
C GLN A 395 74.35 -15.64 -5.47
N ILE A 396 73.05 -15.30 -5.48
CA ILE A 396 72.29 -14.86 -6.67
C ILE A 396 71.19 -13.83 -6.29
N LYS A 397 71.32 -12.62 -6.87
CA LYS A 397 70.39 -11.57 -7.36
C LYS A 397 68.94 -11.41 -6.87
N GLU A 398 68.55 -10.13 -6.75
CA GLU A 398 67.17 -9.60 -6.61
C GLU A 398 66.13 -10.23 -7.57
N SER A 399 64.96 -10.61 -7.05
CA SER A 399 63.66 -10.22 -7.63
C SER A 399 62.53 -10.32 -6.59
N LYS A 400 61.63 -9.35 -6.65
CA LYS A 400 60.35 -9.30 -5.92
C LYS A 400 59.40 -10.45 -6.34
N SER A 401 58.37 -10.64 -5.50
CA SER A 401 57.02 -11.17 -5.78
C SER A 401 56.75 -12.68 -5.66
N GLY A 402 55.87 -13.03 -4.71
CA GLY A 402 54.77 -13.98 -4.96
C GLY A 402 54.73 -15.29 -4.17
N ALA A 403 53.78 -15.39 -3.23
CA ALA A 403 52.89 -16.51 -2.85
C ALA A 403 53.41 -17.97 -2.68
N PRO A 404 52.82 -18.74 -1.73
CA PRO A 404 53.31 -20.05 -1.28
C PRO A 404 52.99 -21.21 -2.25
N ASP A 405 53.93 -22.14 -2.34
CA ASP A 405 53.94 -23.28 -3.26
C ASP A 405 53.03 -24.43 -2.78
N SER A 406 51.99 -24.73 -3.58
CA SER A 406 50.93 -25.72 -3.36
C SER A 406 51.29 -27.15 -3.79
N THR A 407 52.58 -27.43 -4.01
CA THR A 407 53.06 -28.70 -4.60
C THR A 407 53.35 -29.81 -3.58
N LEU A 408 53.34 -29.54 -2.28
CA LEU A 408 53.49 -30.55 -1.22
C LEU A 408 52.18 -31.28 -0.89
N ILE A 409 51.05 -30.58 -0.95
CA ILE A 409 49.72 -31.18 -0.68
C ILE A 409 49.26 -32.03 -1.89
N ALA A 410 49.60 -31.63 -3.12
CA ALA A 410 49.29 -32.40 -4.32
C ALA A 410 50.01 -33.77 -4.35
N LYS A 411 51.27 -33.84 -3.89
CA LYS A 411 52.04 -35.09 -3.83
C LYS A 411 51.52 -36.07 -2.76
N ILE A 412 51.02 -35.57 -1.63
CA ILE A 412 50.49 -36.43 -0.56
C ILE A 412 49.14 -37.05 -0.97
N VAL A 413 48.32 -36.32 -1.74
CA VAL A 413 47.03 -36.84 -2.24
C VAL A 413 47.23 -37.90 -3.34
N GLU A 414 48.26 -37.76 -4.19
CA GLU A 414 48.57 -38.71 -5.26
C GLU A 414 49.13 -40.05 -4.72
N GLU A 415 49.90 -40.03 -3.62
CA GLU A 415 50.44 -41.24 -2.99
C GLU A 415 49.35 -42.07 -2.27
N VAL A 416 48.32 -41.42 -1.71
CA VAL A 416 47.21 -42.09 -0.99
C VAL A 416 46.21 -42.75 -1.95
N VAL A 417 46.03 -42.21 -3.16
CA VAL A 417 45.18 -42.82 -4.19
C VAL A 417 45.85 -44.05 -4.83
N ARG A 418 47.18 -44.16 -4.76
CA ARG A 418 47.94 -45.27 -5.36
C ARG A 418 48.04 -46.53 -4.48
N LEU A 419 47.69 -46.45 -3.19
CA LEU A 419 47.78 -47.55 -2.22
C LEU A 419 46.46 -48.32 -1.99
N ARG A 420 45.48 -48.21 -2.89
CA ARG A 420 44.28 -49.05 -2.88
C ARG A 420 44.41 -50.20 -3.90
N PRO A 421 44.85 -51.41 -3.52
CA PRO A 421 44.72 -52.58 -4.37
C PRO A 421 43.25 -52.99 -4.44
N GLY A 422 42.75 -53.14 -5.66
CA GLY A 422 41.40 -53.63 -5.96
C GLY A 422 41.23 -55.11 -5.59
N GLY A 423 40.10 -55.40 -4.96
CA GLY A 423 39.57 -56.69 -4.55
C GLY A 423 38.25 -56.46 -3.84
#